data_AF-A0A532T7C0-F1
#
_entry.id   AF-A0A532T7C0-F1
#
_cell.length_a   1.000
_cell.length_b   1.000
_cell.length_c   1.000
_cell.angle_alpha   90.00
_cell.angle_beta   90.00
_cell.angle_gamma   90.00
#
_symmetry.space_group_name_H-M   'P 1'
#
loop_
_entity.id
_entity.type
_entity.pdbx_description
1 polymer ?
#
loop_
_entity_poly.entity_id
_entity_poly.type
_entity_poly.pdbx_seq_one_letter_code
_entity_poly.pdbx_strand_id
1 'polypeptide(L)'
;MSDDKKDSIEITQIKDFVNDGRFDDAVQIFALYIGDATEQEYLDRLEDMIETLLTLHGGRTVLRFLIENLIIDIPSLLENLSKKDSVLRYTFLLLLRTICEKECNLFLPYSEDLLNSEDPNVREAALQLLIYMAGGEATIDDEVLIKVVLTKLSDKKDFVVEKAIQALKTIGQRSPKLMTKILTEYAKEISIIPENEEIRESIDQILKSIVSVDKIEEIVEEEIIKKEFLEDEIVTSELKPEEEREGFLKEESEILDKEFELKKKELEIKKRKLELEEKEREIEEKVIKKKEEVLMLKEEILENQSEFGVKIEKKIPKKLKKKEEEIIDKEIELKKKDLEIKKKKLEIEEKEKELEEKEILEREKVLKLKEELIEKEKALSQVELELKQKSIEQKQQKIQEEEMKRVEEELKKALQKEEESKED
;
A
#
# COMPACT_ATOMS: atom_id res chain seq x y z
N MET A 1 -41.45 -0.78 10.40
CA MET A 1 -42.76 -1.29 9.97
C MET A 1 -42.45 -2.40 8.99
N SER A 2 -42.88 -3.62 9.30
CA SER A 2 -42.62 -4.84 8.51
C SER A 2 -43.60 -4.90 7.35
N ASP A 3 -43.14 -4.55 6.15
CA ASP A 3 -43.86 -4.87 4.93
C ASP A 3 -43.48 -6.30 4.54
N ASP A 4 -44.40 -7.24 4.75
CA ASP A 4 -44.36 -8.57 4.14
C ASP A 4 -44.51 -8.38 2.62
N LYS A 5 -43.39 -8.16 1.91
CA LYS A 5 -43.34 -8.35 0.45
C LYS A 5 -43.72 -9.81 0.20
N LYS A 6 -44.91 -10.05 -0.35
CA LYS A 6 -45.23 -11.36 -0.94
C LYS A 6 -44.24 -11.59 -2.06
N ASP A 7 -43.36 -12.57 -1.91
CA ASP A 7 -42.47 -13.03 -2.96
C ASP A 7 -43.28 -13.27 -4.24
N SER A 8 -42.79 -12.78 -5.37
CA SER A 8 -43.40 -13.10 -6.66
C SER A 8 -43.35 -14.61 -6.91
N ILE A 9 -44.23 -15.10 -7.79
CA ILE A 9 -44.28 -16.53 -8.14
C ILE A 9 -42.93 -16.98 -8.69
N GLU A 10 -42.28 -16.11 -9.45
CA GLU A 10 -40.98 -16.28 -10.07
C GLU A 10 -39.87 -16.39 -9.02
N ILE A 11 -39.85 -15.49 -8.01
CA ILE A 11 -38.88 -15.55 -6.89
C ILE A 11 -39.01 -16.87 -6.13
N THR A 12 -40.24 -17.31 -5.88
CA THR A 12 -40.50 -18.58 -5.19
C THR A 12 -39.99 -19.77 -6.01
N GLN A 13 -40.25 -19.79 -7.31
CA GLN A 13 -39.76 -20.84 -8.22
C GLN A 13 -38.23 -20.87 -8.30
N ILE A 14 -37.58 -19.70 -8.33
CA ILE A 14 -36.12 -19.61 -8.32
C ILE A 14 -35.56 -20.21 -7.02
N LYS A 15 -36.17 -19.88 -5.87
CA LYS A 15 -35.77 -20.48 -4.57
C LYS A 15 -35.84 -22.00 -4.60
N ASP A 16 -36.94 -22.55 -5.11
CA ASP A 16 -37.13 -24.01 -5.21
C ASP A 16 -36.08 -24.65 -6.14
N PHE A 17 -35.85 -24.09 -7.33
CA PHE A 17 -34.86 -24.63 -8.27
C PHE A 17 -33.43 -24.55 -7.75
N VAL A 18 -33.06 -23.48 -7.06
CA VAL A 18 -31.72 -23.37 -6.45
C VAL A 18 -31.54 -24.42 -5.35
N ASN A 19 -32.55 -24.62 -4.49
CA ASN A 19 -32.49 -25.62 -3.41
C ASN A 19 -32.43 -27.06 -3.95
N ASP A 20 -33.08 -27.32 -5.09
CA ASP A 20 -33.06 -28.61 -5.78
C ASP A 20 -31.77 -28.83 -6.62
N GLY A 21 -30.85 -27.86 -6.66
CA GLY A 21 -29.63 -27.91 -7.46
C GLY A 21 -29.86 -27.76 -8.97
N ARG A 22 -31.05 -27.32 -9.39
CA ARG A 22 -31.46 -27.11 -10.79
C ARG A 22 -31.09 -25.70 -11.25
N PHE A 23 -29.80 -25.40 -11.29
CA PHE A 23 -29.30 -24.05 -11.54
C PHE A 23 -29.65 -23.51 -12.93
N ASP A 24 -29.64 -24.33 -13.98
CA ASP A 24 -30.00 -23.89 -15.34
C ASP A 24 -31.46 -23.42 -15.42
N ASP A 25 -32.36 -24.12 -14.73
CA ASP A 25 -33.78 -23.75 -14.66
C ASP A 25 -33.96 -22.43 -13.88
N ALA A 26 -33.23 -22.27 -12.78
CA ALA A 26 -33.21 -21.02 -12.00
C ALA A 26 -32.71 -19.83 -12.84
N VAL A 27 -31.64 -20.02 -13.62
CA VAL A 27 -31.09 -19.02 -14.55
C VAL A 27 -32.11 -18.63 -15.62
N GLN A 28 -32.82 -19.59 -16.20
CA GLN A 28 -33.84 -19.32 -17.22
C GLN A 28 -35.02 -18.52 -16.67
N ILE A 29 -35.56 -18.89 -15.50
CA ILE A 29 -36.65 -18.15 -14.87
C ILE A 29 -36.20 -16.74 -14.48
N PHE A 30 -34.98 -16.60 -13.96
CA PHE A 30 -34.41 -15.28 -13.68
C PHE A 30 -34.33 -14.41 -14.94
N ALA A 31 -33.83 -14.96 -16.04
CA ALA A 31 -33.68 -14.23 -17.30
C ALA A 31 -35.04 -13.71 -17.81
N LEU A 32 -36.10 -14.50 -17.66
CA LEU A 32 -37.47 -14.07 -17.98
C LEU A 32 -37.95 -12.98 -17.01
N TYR A 33 -37.74 -13.17 -15.71
CA TYR A 33 -38.19 -12.24 -14.68
C TYR A 33 -37.56 -10.84 -14.81
N ILE A 34 -36.26 -10.78 -15.13
CA ILE A 34 -35.54 -9.53 -15.40
C ILE A 34 -35.83 -9.00 -16.81
N GLY A 35 -35.93 -9.88 -17.82
CA GLY A 35 -36.24 -9.48 -19.20
C GLY A 35 -37.62 -8.83 -19.37
N ASP A 36 -38.58 -9.21 -18.53
CA ASP A 36 -39.93 -8.63 -18.49
C ASP A 36 -40.00 -7.34 -17.64
N ALA A 37 -38.88 -6.84 -17.13
CA ALA A 37 -38.84 -5.62 -16.33
C ALA A 37 -38.94 -4.35 -17.20
N THR A 38 -39.64 -3.34 -16.71
CA THR A 38 -39.53 -1.99 -17.27
C THR A 38 -38.21 -1.34 -16.82
N GLU A 39 -37.74 -0.29 -17.51
CA GLU A 39 -36.53 0.44 -17.10
C GLU A 39 -36.59 0.95 -15.64
N GLN A 40 -37.79 1.25 -15.13
CA GLN A 40 -38.00 1.71 -13.76
C GLN A 40 -37.95 0.57 -12.74
N GLU A 41 -38.39 -0.62 -13.13
CA GLU A 41 -38.47 -1.79 -12.24
C GLU A 41 -37.22 -2.67 -12.30
N TYR A 42 -36.38 -2.50 -13.33
CA TYR A 42 -35.22 -3.35 -13.57
C TYR A 42 -34.30 -3.44 -12.36
N LEU A 43 -34.03 -2.31 -11.69
CA LEU A 43 -33.14 -2.26 -10.53
C LEU A 43 -33.75 -2.92 -9.30
N ASP A 44 -35.01 -2.62 -9.01
CA ASP A 44 -35.71 -3.19 -7.87
C ASP A 44 -35.79 -4.72 -8.01
N ARG A 45 -36.10 -5.21 -9.22
CA ARG A 45 -36.11 -6.65 -9.50
C ARG A 45 -34.71 -7.26 -9.41
N LEU A 46 -33.69 -6.56 -9.91
CA LEU A 46 -32.30 -7.04 -9.84
C LEU A 46 -31.81 -7.11 -8.38
N GLU A 47 -32.13 -6.12 -7.56
CA GLU A 47 -31.85 -6.07 -6.12
C GLU A 47 -32.54 -7.21 -5.39
N ASP A 48 -33.87 -7.32 -5.51
CA ASP A 48 -34.66 -8.38 -4.88
C ASP A 48 -34.12 -9.77 -5.25
N MET A 49 -33.67 -9.93 -6.50
CA MET A 49 -33.12 -11.20 -6.95
C MET A 49 -31.70 -11.48 -6.43
N ILE A 50 -30.80 -10.50 -6.45
CA ILE A 50 -29.45 -10.67 -5.92
C ILE A 50 -29.52 -10.99 -4.43
N GLU A 51 -30.33 -10.26 -3.66
CA GLU A 51 -30.54 -10.55 -2.24
C GLU A 51 -31.06 -11.98 -2.04
N THR A 52 -32.08 -12.37 -2.81
CA THR A 52 -32.64 -13.73 -2.76
C THR A 52 -31.55 -14.79 -3.01
N LEU A 53 -30.83 -14.69 -4.13
CA LEU A 53 -29.80 -15.68 -4.48
C LEU A 53 -28.70 -15.76 -3.41
N LEU A 54 -28.31 -14.61 -2.84
CA LEU A 54 -27.24 -14.58 -1.85
C LEU A 54 -27.63 -15.18 -0.49
N THR A 55 -28.92 -15.36 -0.21
CA THR A 55 -29.42 -16.09 0.98
C THR A 55 -29.49 -17.61 0.79
N LEU A 56 -29.44 -18.10 -0.45
CA LEU A 56 -29.63 -19.52 -0.76
C LEU A 56 -28.31 -20.27 -0.88
N HIS A 57 -28.31 -21.53 -0.43
CA HIS A 57 -27.19 -22.43 -0.69
C HIS A 57 -27.11 -22.73 -2.20
N GLY A 58 -25.99 -22.40 -2.83
CA GLY A 58 -25.81 -22.52 -4.30
C GLY A 58 -26.24 -21.29 -5.11
N GLY A 59 -26.84 -20.26 -4.48
CA GLY A 59 -27.25 -19.06 -5.22
C GLY A 59 -26.08 -18.21 -5.72
N ARG A 60 -24.89 -18.30 -5.09
CA ARG A 60 -23.63 -17.75 -5.64
C ARG A 60 -23.29 -18.33 -7.02
N THR A 61 -23.48 -19.64 -7.20
CA THR A 61 -23.26 -20.32 -8.49
C THR A 61 -24.24 -19.81 -9.55
N VAL A 62 -25.51 -19.64 -9.17
CA VAL A 62 -26.52 -19.08 -10.08
C VAL A 62 -26.20 -17.65 -10.46
N LEU A 63 -25.83 -16.80 -9.50
CA LEU A 63 -25.39 -15.42 -9.76
C LEU A 63 -24.22 -15.37 -10.74
N ARG A 64 -23.25 -16.26 -10.57
CA ARG A 64 -22.11 -16.36 -11.48
C ARG A 64 -22.54 -16.80 -12.89
N PHE A 65 -23.42 -17.79 -13.02
CA PHE A 65 -23.96 -18.18 -14.32
C PHE A 65 -24.77 -17.08 -14.99
N LEU A 66 -25.49 -16.26 -14.23
CA LEU A 66 -26.21 -15.11 -14.77
C LEU A 66 -25.26 -14.08 -15.39
N ILE A 67 -24.11 -13.85 -14.75
CA ILE A 67 -23.09 -12.93 -15.25
C ILE A 67 -22.35 -13.55 -16.45
N GLU A 68 -21.91 -14.80 -16.36
CA GLU A 68 -21.17 -15.49 -17.42
C GLU A 68 -21.99 -15.67 -18.71
N ASN A 69 -23.31 -15.83 -18.59
CA ASN A 69 -24.23 -15.88 -19.73
C ASN A 69 -24.74 -14.49 -20.17
N LEU A 70 -24.17 -13.40 -19.64
CA LEU A 70 -24.53 -12.00 -19.97
C LEU A 70 -26.01 -11.67 -19.74
N ILE A 71 -26.68 -12.41 -18.85
CA ILE A 71 -28.04 -12.07 -18.37
C ILE A 71 -27.94 -10.87 -17.42
N ILE A 72 -26.89 -10.85 -16.60
CA ILE A 72 -26.47 -9.66 -15.86
C ILE A 72 -25.20 -9.13 -16.55
N ASP A 73 -25.34 -8.03 -17.29
CA ASP A 73 -24.22 -7.40 -17.97
C ASP A 73 -23.49 -6.40 -17.05
N ILE A 74 -22.30 -6.78 -16.58
CA ILE A 74 -21.48 -5.96 -15.67
C ILE A 74 -21.15 -4.58 -16.27
N PRO A 75 -20.68 -4.45 -17.53
CA PRO A 75 -20.50 -3.16 -18.18
C PRO A 75 -21.72 -2.25 -18.07
N SER A 76 -22.90 -2.73 -18.46
CA SER A 76 -24.15 -1.95 -18.36
C SER A 76 -24.48 -1.53 -16.92
N LEU A 77 -24.18 -2.36 -15.92
CA LEU A 77 -24.34 -1.98 -14.52
C LEU A 77 -23.35 -0.87 -14.12
N LEU A 78 -22.08 -0.99 -14.52
CA LEU A 78 -21.03 -0.02 -14.20
C LEU A 78 -21.23 1.33 -14.90
N GLU A 79 -21.91 1.39 -16.06
CA GLU A 79 -22.30 2.65 -16.69
C GLU A 79 -23.14 3.54 -15.75
N ASN A 80 -23.89 2.94 -14.82
CA ASN A 80 -24.68 3.68 -13.86
C ASN A 80 -23.86 4.43 -12.80
N LEU A 81 -22.55 4.16 -12.72
CA LEU A 81 -21.63 4.96 -11.90
C LEU A 81 -21.44 6.39 -12.46
N SER A 82 -21.75 6.60 -13.75
CA SER A 82 -21.67 7.92 -14.39
C SER A 82 -22.92 8.78 -14.20
N LYS A 83 -23.96 8.27 -13.51
CA LYS A 83 -25.20 9.03 -13.31
C LYS A 83 -24.91 10.33 -12.52
N LYS A 84 -25.48 11.42 -13.01
CA LYS A 84 -25.39 12.75 -12.36
C LYS A 84 -26.13 12.80 -11.03
N ASP A 85 -27.21 12.03 -10.91
CA ASP A 85 -27.94 11.90 -9.66
C ASP A 85 -27.11 11.07 -8.67
N SER A 86 -26.66 11.72 -7.60
CA SER A 86 -25.82 11.09 -6.60
C SER A 86 -26.56 10.00 -5.83
N VAL A 87 -27.87 10.17 -5.56
CA VAL A 87 -28.67 9.16 -4.85
C VAL A 87 -28.73 7.90 -5.68
N LEU A 88 -29.10 8.04 -6.95
CA LEU A 88 -29.20 6.90 -7.86
C LEU A 88 -27.84 6.19 -7.98
N ARG A 89 -26.76 6.93 -8.17
CA ARG A 89 -25.40 6.37 -8.24
C ARG A 89 -25.01 5.61 -6.98
N TYR A 90 -25.31 6.14 -5.79
CA TYR A 90 -25.01 5.45 -4.54
C TYR A 90 -25.89 4.21 -4.33
N THR A 91 -27.17 4.25 -4.72
CA THR A 91 -28.02 3.05 -4.73
C THR A 91 -27.42 1.95 -5.59
N PHE A 92 -26.92 2.29 -6.79
CA PHE A 92 -26.19 1.35 -7.64
C PHE A 92 -24.93 0.79 -6.98
N LEU A 93 -24.12 1.64 -6.33
CA LEU A 93 -22.93 1.18 -5.60
C LEU A 93 -23.29 0.20 -4.48
N LEU A 94 -24.38 0.46 -3.75
CA LEU A 94 -24.85 -0.43 -2.68
C LEU A 94 -25.34 -1.77 -3.22
N LEU A 95 -26.08 -1.77 -4.33
CA LEU A 95 -26.49 -2.99 -5.03
C LEU A 95 -25.28 -3.85 -5.41
N LEU A 96 -24.22 -3.21 -5.94
CA LEU A 96 -23.01 -3.91 -6.37
C LEU A 96 -22.17 -4.42 -5.19
N ARG A 97 -22.29 -3.82 -4.01
CA ARG A 97 -21.44 -4.12 -2.84
C ARG A 97 -21.32 -5.62 -2.58
N THR A 98 -22.44 -6.30 -2.38
CA THR A 98 -22.42 -7.71 -1.96
C THR A 98 -21.96 -8.64 -3.09
N ILE A 99 -22.21 -8.26 -4.34
CA ILE A 99 -21.69 -8.98 -5.50
C ILE A 99 -20.16 -8.82 -5.56
N CYS A 100 -19.65 -7.60 -5.44
CA CYS A 100 -18.22 -7.31 -5.48
C CYS A 100 -17.45 -7.95 -4.32
N GLU A 101 -18.02 -7.99 -3.12
CA GLU A 101 -17.42 -8.66 -1.95
C GLU A 101 -17.24 -10.18 -2.16
N LYS A 102 -18.09 -10.81 -3.00
CA LYS A 102 -18.10 -12.26 -3.22
C LYS A 102 -17.49 -12.70 -4.57
N GLU A 103 -17.67 -11.91 -5.62
CA GLU A 103 -17.28 -12.21 -7.01
C GLU A 103 -16.38 -11.10 -7.58
N CYS A 104 -15.37 -10.66 -6.82
CA CYS A 104 -14.52 -9.53 -7.18
C CYS A 104 -13.82 -9.69 -8.54
N ASN A 105 -13.46 -10.92 -8.93
CA ASN A 105 -12.79 -11.25 -10.17
C ASN A 105 -13.59 -10.89 -11.42
N LEU A 106 -14.91 -10.75 -11.30
CA LEU A 106 -15.77 -10.33 -12.40
C LEU A 106 -15.75 -8.80 -12.61
N PHE A 107 -15.35 -8.03 -11.59
CA PHE A 107 -15.31 -6.56 -11.63
C PHE A 107 -13.90 -5.99 -11.79
N LEU A 108 -12.87 -6.70 -11.29
CA LEU A 108 -11.48 -6.27 -11.39
C LEU A 108 -11.04 -5.84 -12.80
N PRO A 109 -11.41 -6.55 -13.90
CA PRO A 109 -11.01 -6.15 -15.24
C PRO A 109 -11.42 -4.75 -15.68
N TYR A 110 -12.46 -4.17 -15.06
CA TYR A 110 -12.97 -2.84 -15.39
C TYR A 110 -12.38 -1.73 -14.50
N SER A 111 -11.60 -2.10 -13.47
CA SER A 111 -11.20 -1.15 -12.43
C SER A 111 -10.25 -0.08 -12.94
N GLU A 112 -9.28 -0.45 -13.78
CA GLU A 112 -8.31 0.49 -14.33
C GLU A 112 -8.99 1.57 -15.20
N ASP A 113 -9.88 1.17 -16.10
CA ASP A 113 -10.63 2.09 -16.96
C ASP A 113 -11.48 3.07 -16.14
N LEU A 114 -12.19 2.56 -15.12
CA LEU A 114 -13.01 3.40 -14.25
C LEU A 114 -12.17 4.38 -13.42
N LEU A 115 -11.02 3.95 -12.91
CA LEU A 115 -10.07 4.81 -12.18
C LEU A 115 -9.45 5.89 -13.08
N ASN A 116 -9.39 5.66 -14.38
CA ASN A 116 -8.86 6.62 -15.37
C ASN A 116 -9.94 7.47 -16.05
N SER A 117 -11.21 7.31 -15.64
CA SER A 117 -12.33 8.13 -16.12
C SER A 117 -12.10 9.63 -15.86
N GLU A 118 -12.55 10.46 -16.80
CA GLU A 118 -12.52 11.93 -16.64
C GLU A 118 -13.46 12.40 -15.52
N ASP A 119 -14.55 11.67 -15.27
CA ASP A 119 -15.52 12.02 -14.22
C ASP A 119 -14.99 11.62 -12.84
N PRO A 120 -14.75 12.60 -11.93
CA PRO A 120 -14.26 12.29 -10.60
C PRO A 120 -15.22 11.44 -9.77
N ASN A 121 -16.51 11.47 -10.05
CA ASN A 121 -17.48 10.61 -9.37
C ASN A 121 -17.33 9.14 -9.78
N VAL A 122 -16.98 8.88 -11.04
CA VAL A 122 -16.72 7.51 -11.51
C VAL A 122 -15.44 6.99 -10.87
N ARG A 123 -14.40 7.83 -10.75
CA ARG A 123 -13.16 7.46 -10.05
C ARG A 123 -13.40 7.15 -8.58
N GLU A 124 -14.17 8.00 -7.89
CA GLU A 124 -14.58 7.78 -6.50
C GLU A 124 -15.36 6.46 -6.34
N ALA A 125 -16.35 6.23 -7.21
CA ALA A 125 -17.12 5.00 -7.24
C ALA A 125 -16.25 3.76 -7.48
N ALA A 126 -15.27 3.83 -8.38
CA ALA A 126 -14.32 2.76 -8.65
C ALA A 126 -13.49 2.41 -7.41
N LEU A 127 -12.99 3.44 -6.70
CA LEU A 127 -12.29 3.26 -5.44
C LEU A 127 -13.19 2.64 -4.37
N GLN A 128 -14.47 3.04 -4.32
CA GLN A 128 -15.45 2.45 -3.41
C GLN A 128 -15.73 0.98 -3.72
N LEU A 129 -15.79 0.59 -5.00
CA LEU A 129 -15.91 -0.81 -5.41
C LEU A 129 -14.68 -1.61 -4.98
N LEU A 130 -13.47 -1.08 -5.15
CA LEU A 130 -12.23 -1.75 -4.70
C LEU A 130 -12.20 -1.93 -3.18
N ILE A 131 -12.71 -0.97 -2.41
CA ILE A 131 -12.88 -1.12 -0.95
C ILE A 131 -13.83 -2.29 -0.63
N TYR A 132 -14.95 -2.41 -1.34
CA TYR A 132 -15.87 -3.55 -1.16
C TYR A 132 -15.20 -4.88 -1.50
N MET A 133 -14.52 -4.96 -2.65
CA MET A 133 -13.80 -6.17 -3.07
C MET A 133 -12.73 -6.59 -2.04
N ALA A 134 -11.90 -5.66 -1.58
CA ALA A 134 -10.87 -5.92 -0.58
C ALA A 134 -11.43 -6.21 0.83
N GLY A 135 -12.62 -5.70 1.13
CA GLY A 135 -13.35 -5.99 2.38
C GLY A 135 -13.91 -7.43 2.42
N GLY A 136 -14.14 -8.04 1.25
CA GLY A 136 -14.71 -9.36 1.08
C GLY A 136 -13.77 -10.54 1.36
N GLU A 137 -14.00 -11.67 0.68
CA GLU A 137 -13.22 -12.91 0.87
C GLU A 137 -11.89 -12.91 0.10
N ALA A 138 -11.79 -12.13 -0.97
CA ALA A 138 -10.67 -12.16 -1.90
C ALA A 138 -9.57 -11.14 -1.57
N THR A 139 -8.34 -11.44 -1.99
CA THR A 139 -7.20 -10.51 -1.93
C THR A 139 -7.02 -9.81 -3.28
N ILE A 140 -6.64 -8.54 -3.25
CA ILE A 140 -6.24 -7.78 -4.43
C ILE A 140 -4.72 -7.69 -4.42
N ASP A 141 -4.08 -8.56 -5.20
CA ASP A 141 -2.62 -8.70 -5.28
C ASP A 141 -2.06 -8.20 -6.65
N ASP A 142 -2.87 -7.46 -7.40
CA ASP A 142 -2.47 -6.85 -8.67
C ASP A 142 -1.67 -5.56 -8.44
N GLU A 143 -0.35 -5.66 -8.61
CA GLU A 143 0.58 -4.55 -8.44
C GLU A 143 0.31 -3.38 -9.41
N VAL A 144 -0.12 -3.67 -10.64
CA VAL A 144 -0.41 -2.64 -11.65
C VAL A 144 -1.63 -1.83 -11.20
N LEU A 145 -2.70 -2.52 -10.81
CA LEU A 145 -3.90 -1.87 -10.30
C LEU A 145 -3.62 -1.04 -9.03
N ILE A 146 -2.84 -1.58 -8.08
CA ILE A 146 -2.45 -0.84 -6.87
C ILE A 146 -1.68 0.43 -7.23
N LYS A 147 -0.76 0.35 -8.20
CA LYS A 147 -0.05 1.54 -8.71
C LYS A 147 -1.00 2.56 -9.35
N VAL A 148 -2.01 2.11 -10.10
CA VAL A 148 -3.05 3.02 -10.63
C VAL A 148 -3.81 3.72 -9.50
N VAL A 149 -4.19 3.00 -8.44
CA VAL A 149 -4.83 3.59 -7.25
C VAL A 149 -3.91 4.61 -6.58
N LEU A 150 -2.60 4.34 -6.48
CA LEU A 150 -1.63 5.28 -5.91
C LEU A 150 -1.56 6.61 -6.65
N THR A 151 -1.66 6.59 -7.99
CA THR A 151 -1.70 7.84 -8.77
C THR A 151 -2.88 8.74 -8.40
N LYS A 152 -3.95 8.19 -7.79
CA LYS A 152 -5.13 8.95 -7.35
C LYS A 152 -4.92 9.69 -6.03
N LEU A 153 -3.79 9.48 -5.34
CA LEU A 153 -3.38 10.35 -4.23
C LEU A 153 -3.06 11.78 -4.70
N SER A 154 -2.82 11.98 -6.00
CA SER A 154 -2.59 13.29 -6.63
C SER A 154 -3.81 13.78 -7.43
N ASP A 155 -5.01 13.26 -7.15
CA ASP A 155 -6.22 13.66 -7.88
C ASP A 155 -6.58 15.14 -7.60
N LYS A 156 -7.23 15.80 -8.57
CA LYS A 156 -7.68 17.20 -8.45
C LYS A 156 -8.84 17.37 -7.47
N LYS A 157 -9.47 16.28 -7.03
CA LYS A 157 -10.64 16.29 -6.15
C LYS A 157 -10.33 15.57 -4.85
N ASP A 158 -10.44 16.30 -3.74
CA ASP A 158 -10.11 15.81 -2.39
C ASP A 158 -10.88 14.53 -2.02
N PHE A 159 -12.18 14.44 -2.37
CA PHE A 159 -12.97 13.24 -2.09
C PHE A 159 -12.47 11.98 -2.82
N VAL A 160 -11.80 12.13 -3.98
CA VAL A 160 -11.17 11.01 -4.69
C VAL A 160 -9.88 10.61 -3.96
N VAL A 161 -9.09 11.58 -3.51
CA VAL A 161 -7.87 11.35 -2.71
C VAL A 161 -8.21 10.63 -1.40
N GLU A 162 -9.21 11.11 -0.66
CA GLU A 162 -9.68 10.49 0.58
C GLU A 162 -10.11 9.03 0.36
N LYS A 163 -10.80 8.76 -0.75
CA LYS A 163 -11.19 7.38 -1.11
C LYS A 163 -10.02 6.52 -1.56
N ALA A 164 -9.03 7.07 -2.25
CA ALA A 164 -7.82 6.36 -2.62
C ALA A 164 -7.04 5.93 -1.38
N ILE A 165 -6.91 6.82 -0.39
CA ILE A 165 -6.33 6.48 0.91
C ILE A 165 -7.09 5.33 1.56
N GLN A 166 -8.42 5.41 1.64
CA GLN A 166 -9.24 4.33 2.22
C GLN A 166 -9.04 3.00 1.49
N ALA A 167 -9.06 3.00 0.15
CA ALA A 167 -8.86 1.82 -0.68
C ALA A 167 -7.49 1.17 -0.42
N LEU A 168 -6.42 1.96 -0.42
CA LEU A 168 -5.06 1.47 -0.17
C LEU A 168 -4.92 0.88 1.23
N LYS A 169 -5.55 1.49 2.25
CA LYS A 169 -5.58 0.92 3.61
C LYS A 169 -6.30 -0.42 3.63
N THR A 170 -7.49 -0.52 3.04
CA THR A 170 -8.28 -1.76 3.04
C THR A 170 -7.58 -2.88 2.26
N ILE A 171 -7.04 -2.58 1.07
CA ILE A 171 -6.25 -3.54 0.29
C ILE A 171 -5.03 -3.99 1.10
N GLY A 172 -4.27 -3.03 1.62
CA GLY A 172 -3.05 -3.30 2.37
C GLY A 172 -3.26 -4.13 3.63
N GLN A 173 -4.40 -4.01 4.32
CA GLN A 173 -4.72 -4.84 5.49
C GLN A 173 -4.75 -6.35 5.14
N ARG A 174 -5.17 -6.69 3.93
CA ARG A 174 -5.24 -8.07 3.42
C ARG A 174 -3.91 -8.54 2.82
N SER A 175 -3.18 -7.64 2.15
CA SER A 175 -1.86 -7.92 1.58
C SER A 175 -0.75 -6.96 2.07
N PRO A 176 -0.40 -6.98 3.39
CA PRO A 176 0.55 -6.02 3.97
C PRO A 176 1.92 -6.02 3.31
N LYS A 177 2.46 -7.21 3.01
CA LYS A 177 3.80 -7.36 2.43
C LYS A 177 3.90 -6.65 1.07
N LEU A 178 2.98 -6.95 0.16
CA LEU A 178 2.92 -6.35 -1.18
C LEU A 178 2.74 -4.84 -1.08
N MET A 179 1.78 -4.40 -0.26
CA MET A 179 1.47 -2.97 -0.13
C MET A 179 2.64 -2.18 0.46
N THR A 180 3.34 -2.69 1.48
CA THR A 180 4.53 -2.03 2.05
C THR A 180 5.63 -1.87 1.01
N LYS A 181 5.89 -2.90 0.19
CA LYS A 181 6.86 -2.83 -0.90
C LYS A 181 6.50 -1.72 -1.90
N ILE A 182 5.28 -1.75 -2.43
CA ILE A 182 4.83 -0.79 -3.46
C ILE A 182 4.85 0.64 -2.91
N LEU A 183 4.34 0.86 -1.69
CA LEU A 183 4.33 2.19 -1.06
C LEU A 183 5.75 2.72 -0.80
N THR A 184 6.68 1.87 -0.41
CA THR A 184 8.08 2.26 -0.16
C THR A 184 8.79 2.63 -1.46
N GLU A 185 8.56 1.87 -2.54
CA GLU A 185 9.07 2.20 -3.87
C GLU A 185 8.50 3.53 -4.36
N TYR A 186 7.19 3.71 -4.29
CA TYR A 186 6.52 4.93 -4.70
C TYR A 186 6.96 6.15 -3.87
N ALA A 187 7.11 6.01 -2.55
CA ALA A 187 7.62 7.06 -1.68
C ALA A 187 9.04 7.51 -2.07
N LYS A 188 9.92 6.56 -2.45
CA LYS A 188 11.26 6.88 -2.94
C LYS A 188 11.22 7.64 -4.26
N GLU A 189 10.37 7.23 -5.20
CA GLU A 189 10.21 7.90 -6.49
C GLU A 189 9.76 9.35 -6.31
N ILE A 190 8.76 9.60 -5.45
CA ILE A 190 8.24 10.95 -5.24
C ILE A 190 9.10 11.81 -4.29
N SER A 191 10.00 11.22 -3.49
CA SER A 191 10.88 11.94 -2.55
C SER A 191 11.84 12.92 -3.23
N ILE A 192 12.06 12.73 -4.54
CA ILE A 192 12.87 13.60 -5.40
C ILE A 192 12.14 14.94 -5.65
N ILE A 193 10.82 15.00 -5.44
CA ILE A 193 9.96 16.15 -5.74
C ILE A 193 9.45 16.77 -4.42
N PRO A 194 9.94 17.96 -4.02
CA PRO A 194 9.58 18.59 -2.74
C PRO A 194 8.08 18.90 -2.59
N GLU A 195 7.38 19.17 -3.69
CA GLU A 195 5.96 19.56 -3.74
C GLU A 195 4.98 18.44 -3.32
N ASN A 196 5.47 17.21 -3.12
CA ASN A 196 4.66 16.03 -2.77
C ASN A 196 4.62 15.73 -1.26
N GLU A 197 4.74 16.74 -0.40
CA GLU A 197 4.71 16.55 1.07
C GLU A 197 3.39 15.93 1.56
N GLU A 198 2.24 16.41 1.08
CA GLU A 198 0.92 15.87 1.44
C GLU A 198 0.73 14.40 1.03
N ILE A 199 1.29 14.01 -0.12
CA ILE A 199 1.24 12.63 -0.60
C ILE A 199 2.12 11.73 0.28
N ARG A 200 3.29 12.22 0.71
CA ARG A 200 4.17 11.49 1.64
C ARG A 200 3.48 11.26 2.99
N GLU A 201 2.84 12.28 3.54
CA GLU A 201 2.05 12.14 4.77
C GLU A 201 0.93 11.10 4.59
N SER A 202 0.25 11.12 3.44
CA SER A 202 -0.79 10.14 3.13
C SER A 202 -0.23 8.71 3.06
N ILE A 203 0.92 8.50 2.41
CA ILE A 203 1.61 7.21 2.35
C ILE A 203 1.99 6.74 3.76
N ASP A 204 2.56 7.62 4.59
CA ASP A 204 2.93 7.29 5.97
C ASP A 204 1.71 6.88 6.80
N GLN A 205 0.58 7.57 6.65
CA GLN A 205 -0.68 7.20 7.29
C GLN A 205 -1.19 5.84 6.82
N ILE A 206 -1.05 5.52 5.54
CA ILE A 206 -1.44 4.23 4.97
C ILE A 206 -0.55 3.12 5.55
N LEU A 207 0.77 3.27 5.48
CA LEU A 207 1.75 2.33 6.05
C LEU A 207 1.49 2.05 7.53
N LYS A 208 1.29 3.11 8.34
CA LYS A 208 0.97 2.97 9.78
C LYS A 208 -0.30 2.17 10.05
N SER A 209 -1.26 2.18 9.13
CA SER A 209 -2.55 1.48 9.30
C SER A 209 -2.54 0.01 8.87
N ILE A 210 -1.52 -0.41 8.11
CA ILE A 210 -1.41 -1.76 7.54
C ILE A 210 -0.49 -2.65 8.38
N VAL A 211 0.51 -2.04 9.01
CA VAL A 211 1.60 -2.75 9.67
C VAL A 211 1.28 -2.97 11.16
N SER A 212 1.00 -4.22 11.55
CA SER A 212 1.00 -4.68 12.95
C SER A 212 2.37 -5.26 13.32
N VAL A 213 2.78 -5.15 14.59
CA VAL A 213 4.11 -5.55 15.11
C VAL A 213 4.56 -6.94 14.63
N ASP A 214 3.65 -7.93 14.63
CA ASP A 214 3.95 -9.31 14.26
C ASP A 214 4.19 -9.53 12.75
N LYS A 215 3.70 -8.63 11.88
CA LYS A 215 3.84 -8.75 10.42
C LYS A 215 5.12 -8.12 9.88
N ILE A 216 5.81 -7.32 10.70
CA ILE A 216 7.11 -6.71 10.37
C ILE A 216 8.21 -7.77 10.41
N GLU A 217 8.21 -8.64 11.43
CA GLU A 217 9.24 -9.68 11.62
C GLU A 217 9.33 -10.63 10.42
N GLU A 218 8.18 -11.06 9.91
CA GLU A 218 8.11 -12.02 8.79
C GLU A 218 8.50 -11.41 7.42
N ILE A 219 8.31 -10.09 7.23
CA ILE A 219 8.72 -9.39 6.00
C ILE A 219 10.25 -9.22 5.97
N VAL A 220 10.83 -8.92 7.13
CA VAL A 220 12.28 -8.69 7.26
C VAL A 220 13.04 -10.01 7.14
N GLU A 221 12.57 -11.10 7.75
CA GLU A 221 13.23 -12.41 7.66
C GLU A 221 13.28 -12.98 6.22
N GLU A 222 12.25 -12.75 5.38
CA GLU A 222 12.26 -13.23 3.99
C GLU A 222 13.06 -12.34 3.01
N GLU A 223 13.12 -11.02 3.23
CA GLU A 223 14.02 -10.13 2.48
C GLU A 223 15.50 -10.39 2.82
N ILE A 224 15.80 -10.79 4.06
CA ILE A 224 17.13 -11.25 4.49
C ILE A 224 17.55 -12.50 3.71
N ILE A 225 16.68 -13.52 3.62
CA ILE A 225 17.00 -14.78 2.92
C ILE A 225 17.19 -14.56 1.41
N LYS A 226 16.40 -13.68 0.78
CA LYS A 226 16.57 -13.38 -0.67
C LYS A 226 17.84 -12.59 -0.98
N LYS A 227 18.30 -11.73 -0.06
CA LYS A 227 19.56 -10.98 -0.23
C LYS A 227 20.79 -11.85 0.02
N GLU A 228 20.77 -12.71 1.05
CA GLU A 228 21.86 -13.67 1.29
C GLU A 228 22.07 -14.61 0.09
N PHE A 229 20.99 -15.04 -0.60
CA PHE A 229 21.11 -15.86 -1.81
C PHE A 229 21.68 -15.12 -3.03
N LEU A 230 21.46 -13.81 -3.15
CA LEU A 230 22.01 -12.98 -4.24
C LEU A 230 23.49 -12.66 -4.01
N GLU A 231 23.93 -12.55 -2.76
CA GLU A 231 25.34 -12.33 -2.41
C GLU A 231 26.19 -13.60 -2.68
N ASP A 232 25.67 -14.79 -2.40
CA ASP A 232 26.36 -16.06 -2.71
C ASP A 232 26.54 -16.30 -4.22
N GLU A 233 25.61 -15.83 -5.06
CA GLU A 233 25.71 -16.02 -6.52
C GLU A 233 26.73 -15.06 -7.16
N ILE A 234 26.92 -13.86 -6.59
CA ILE A 234 27.91 -12.87 -7.08
C ILE A 234 29.35 -13.28 -6.73
N VAL A 235 29.56 -13.97 -5.59
CA VAL A 235 30.88 -14.42 -5.13
C VAL A 235 31.51 -15.49 -6.05
N THR A 236 30.72 -16.16 -6.90
CA THR A 236 31.23 -17.24 -7.77
C THR A 236 31.64 -16.81 -9.19
N SER A 237 31.44 -15.54 -9.58
CA SER A 237 31.88 -15.04 -10.89
C SER A 237 33.27 -14.38 -10.80
N GLU A 238 34.30 -15.20 -11.02
CA GLU A 238 35.71 -14.79 -11.06
C GLU A 238 36.00 -13.72 -12.14
N LEU A 239 36.82 -12.70 -11.79
CA LEU A 239 37.97 -12.17 -12.56
C LEU A 239 38.60 -10.91 -11.88
N LYS A 240 39.59 -11.13 -10.97
CA LYS A 240 40.82 -10.38 -10.54
C LYS A 240 40.95 -8.82 -10.62
N PRO A 241 41.90 -8.14 -9.88
CA PRO A 241 42.89 -8.60 -8.89
C PRO A 241 42.85 -7.90 -7.49
N GLU A 242 43.60 -8.48 -6.53
CA GLU A 242 43.40 -8.51 -5.06
C GLU A 242 44.22 -7.52 -4.18
N GLU A 243 45.00 -6.60 -4.74
CA GLU A 243 45.88 -5.69 -3.99
C GLU A 243 45.26 -4.82 -2.88
N GLU A 244 44.24 -4.07 -3.30
CA GLU A 244 43.79 -2.87 -2.57
C GLU A 244 42.42 -3.08 -1.91
N ARG A 245 41.65 -4.10 -2.33
CA ARG A 245 40.26 -4.36 -1.87
C ARG A 245 40.13 -4.80 -0.40
N GLU A 246 41.17 -5.37 0.21
CA GLU A 246 41.07 -5.86 1.60
C GLU A 246 40.92 -4.74 2.65
N GLY A 247 41.40 -3.53 2.37
CA GLY A 247 41.18 -2.36 3.23
C GLY A 247 39.74 -1.82 3.11
N PHE A 248 39.22 -1.76 1.88
CA PHE A 248 37.91 -1.20 1.58
C PHE A 248 36.76 -2.12 2.02
N LEU A 249 36.90 -3.44 1.87
CA LEU A 249 35.86 -4.39 2.32
C LEU A 249 35.66 -4.37 3.83
N LYS A 250 36.72 -4.11 4.61
CA LYS A 250 36.62 -3.99 6.07
C LYS A 250 35.97 -2.68 6.52
N GLU A 251 36.26 -1.57 5.85
CA GLU A 251 35.61 -0.29 6.16
C GLU A 251 34.14 -0.29 5.71
N GLU A 252 33.80 -0.90 4.57
CA GLU A 252 32.41 -1.07 4.12
C GLU A 252 31.62 -1.99 5.04
N SER A 253 32.21 -3.11 5.49
CA SER A 253 31.55 -4.01 6.46
C SER A 253 31.35 -3.35 7.83
N GLU A 254 32.33 -2.59 8.31
CA GLU A 254 32.19 -1.85 9.58
C GLU A 254 31.14 -0.73 9.51
N ILE A 255 30.95 -0.11 8.33
CA ILE A 255 29.89 0.87 8.10
C ILE A 255 28.52 0.16 8.04
N LEU A 256 28.45 -1.00 7.38
CA LEU A 256 27.24 -1.81 7.29
C LEU A 256 26.78 -2.31 8.68
N ASP A 257 27.72 -2.76 9.50
CA ASP A 257 27.47 -3.23 10.87
C ASP A 257 26.97 -2.08 11.78
N LYS A 258 27.52 -0.87 11.60
CA LYS A 258 27.05 0.33 12.34
C LYS A 258 25.67 0.79 11.87
N GLU A 259 25.40 0.76 10.57
CA GLU A 259 24.08 1.08 10.02
C GLU A 259 23.03 0.05 10.48
N PHE A 260 23.42 -1.23 10.60
CA PHE A 260 22.60 -2.30 11.17
C PHE A 260 22.29 -2.07 12.66
N GLU A 261 23.30 -1.70 13.46
CA GLU A 261 23.10 -1.33 14.87
C GLU A 261 22.16 -0.12 15.04
N LEU A 262 22.29 0.89 14.16
CA LEU A 262 21.44 2.09 14.19
C LEU A 262 19.99 1.74 13.86
N LYS A 263 19.74 0.95 12.81
CA LYS A 263 18.39 0.46 12.46
C LYS A 263 17.77 -0.37 13.58
N LYS A 264 18.57 -1.21 14.26
CA LYS A 264 18.10 -2.01 15.41
C LYS A 264 17.69 -1.12 16.59
N LYS A 265 18.46 -0.06 16.88
CA LYS A 265 18.13 0.92 17.93
C LYS A 265 16.91 1.76 17.58
N GLU A 266 16.76 2.15 16.32
CA GLU A 266 15.59 2.89 15.82
C GLU A 266 14.30 2.05 15.95
N LEU A 267 14.37 0.76 15.62
CA LEU A 267 13.27 -0.20 15.81
C LEU A 267 12.91 -0.38 17.28
N GLU A 268 13.89 -0.49 18.18
CA GLU A 268 13.65 -0.62 19.61
C GLU A 268 12.95 0.62 20.19
N ILE A 269 13.31 1.82 19.70
CA ILE A 269 12.67 3.08 20.06
C ILE A 269 11.21 3.12 19.57
N LYS A 270 10.98 2.77 18.30
CA LYS A 270 9.62 2.68 17.72
C LYS A 270 8.74 1.71 18.52
N LYS A 271 9.27 0.55 18.92
CA LYS A 271 8.57 -0.43 19.77
C LYS A 271 8.15 0.17 21.12
N ARG A 272 9.07 0.83 21.82
CA ARG A 272 8.77 1.45 23.13
C ARG A 272 7.74 2.58 23.02
N LYS A 273 7.73 3.33 21.92
CA LYS A 273 6.76 4.42 21.66
C LYS A 273 5.34 3.87 21.52
N LEU A 274 5.18 2.78 20.77
CA LEU A 274 3.90 2.08 20.60
C LEU A 274 3.39 1.45 21.90
N GLU A 275 4.26 0.78 22.66
CA GLU A 275 3.88 0.21 23.98
C GLU A 275 3.39 1.29 24.96
N LEU A 276 3.97 2.50 24.91
CA LEU A 276 3.53 3.62 25.74
C LEU A 276 2.18 4.18 25.28
N GLU A 277 1.92 4.21 23.98
CA GLU A 277 0.66 4.67 23.40
C GLU A 277 -0.50 3.70 23.67
N GLU A 278 -0.25 2.39 23.67
CA GLU A 278 -1.22 1.38 24.09
C GLU A 278 -1.56 1.49 25.59
N LYS A 279 -0.54 1.70 26.44
CA LYS A 279 -0.75 1.94 27.89
C LYS A 279 -1.54 3.22 28.17
N GLU A 280 -1.36 4.26 27.36
CA GLU A 280 -2.14 5.51 27.47
C GLU A 280 -3.62 5.28 27.10
N ARG A 281 -3.88 4.57 25.99
CA ARG A 281 -5.26 4.19 25.59
C ARG A 281 -5.96 3.34 26.64
N GLU A 282 -5.27 2.37 27.24
CA GLU A 282 -5.84 1.59 28.34
C GLU A 282 -6.21 2.44 29.56
N ILE A 283 -5.41 3.46 29.87
CA ILE A 283 -5.69 4.38 30.99
C ILE A 283 -6.89 5.26 30.66
N GLU A 284 -6.95 5.82 29.45
CA GLU A 284 -8.09 6.62 29.00
C GLU A 284 -9.39 5.83 29.03
N GLU A 285 -9.39 4.57 28.57
CA GLU A 285 -10.57 3.70 28.60
C GLU A 285 -11.01 3.42 30.05
N LYS A 286 -10.06 3.18 30.97
CA LYS A 286 -10.33 3.01 32.41
C LYS A 286 -10.88 4.29 33.05
N VAL A 287 -10.51 5.47 32.56
CA VAL A 287 -11.06 6.76 33.02
C VAL A 287 -12.49 6.96 32.50
N ILE A 288 -12.77 6.63 31.24
CA ILE A 288 -14.09 6.75 30.62
C ILE A 288 -15.10 5.83 31.31
N LYS A 289 -14.79 4.54 31.46
CA LYS A 289 -15.67 3.56 32.14
C LYS A 289 -16.05 4.01 33.56
N LYS A 290 -15.11 4.58 34.30
CA LYS A 290 -15.38 5.10 35.64
C LYS A 290 -16.26 6.36 35.63
N LYS A 291 -16.11 7.24 34.65
CA LYS A 291 -17.01 8.41 34.49
C LYS A 291 -18.43 7.98 34.18
N GLU A 292 -18.60 6.94 33.37
CA GLU A 292 -19.90 6.33 33.04
C GLU A 292 -20.56 5.69 34.28
N GLU A 293 -19.81 4.92 35.09
CA GLU A 293 -20.29 4.37 36.36
C GLU A 293 -20.78 5.47 37.33
N VAL A 294 -20.09 6.62 37.37
CA VAL A 294 -20.49 7.76 38.20
C VAL A 294 -21.75 8.44 37.68
N LEU A 295 -21.92 8.53 36.36
CA LEU A 295 -23.12 9.08 35.73
C LEU A 295 -24.35 8.21 36.01
N MET A 296 -24.24 6.90 35.80
CA MET A 296 -25.29 5.91 36.09
C MET A 296 -25.76 5.99 37.55
N LEU A 297 -24.83 6.08 38.50
CA LEU A 297 -25.16 6.21 39.93
C LEU A 297 -25.83 7.55 40.26
N LYS A 298 -25.48 8.64 39.56
CA LYS A 298 -26.14 9.94 39.73
C LYS A 298 -27.56 9.92 39.16
N GLU A 299 -27.78 9.27 38.02
CA GLU A 299 -29.09 9.10 37.40
C GLU A 299 -30.02 8.24 38.26
N GLU A 300 -29.54 7.09 38.75
CA GLU A 300 -30.30 6.19 39.63
C GLU A 300 -30.73 6.89 40.94
N ILE A 301 -29.91 7.79 41.48
CA ILE A 301 -30.27 8.59 42.67
C ILE A 301 -31.29 9.67 42.32
N LEU A 302 -31.21 10.28 41.14
CA LEU A 302 -32.16 11.30 40.68
C LEU A 302 -33.57 10.69 40.50
N GLU A 303 -33.64 9.50 39.91
CA GLU A 303 -34.87 8.71 39.78
C GLU A 303 -35.44 8.35 41.16
N ASN A 304 -34.62 7.83 42.07
CA ASN A 304 -35.05 7.49 43.43
C ASN A 304 -35.46 8.71 44.28
N GLN A 305 -34.93 9.91 44.00
CA GLN A 305 -35.37 11.16 44.64
C GLN A 305 -36.70 11.68 44.08
N SER A 306 -37.04 11.31 42.84
CA SER A 306 -38.31 11.67 42.20
C SER A 306 -39.49 10.80 42.66
N GLU A 307 -39.24 9.57 43.11
CA GLU A 307 -40.29 8.62 43.52
C GLU A 307 -40.67 8.64 45.00
N PHE A 308 -39.81 9.11 45.92
CA PHE A 308 -40.14 9.11 47.35
C PHE A 308 -39.75 10.41 48.07
N GLY A 309 -40.77 11.23 48.33
CA GLY A 309 -40.70 12.29 49.33
C GLY A 309 -40.45 11.72 50.73
N VAL A 310 -39.33 12.15 51.32
CA VAL A 310 -39.04 12.25 52.77
C VAL A 310 -38.47 10.98 53.47
N LYS A 311 -37.28 11.19 54.09
CA LYS A 311 -36.52 10.39 55.10
C LYS A 311 -35.56 9.29 54.63
N ILE A 312 -34.36 9.68 54.17
CA ILE A 312 -33.15 8.86 54.35
C ILE A 312 -31.97 9.74 54.83
N GLU A 313 -32.01 10.14 56.10
CA GLU A 313 -30.92 10.87 56.74
C GLU A 313 -29.87 9.92 57.34
N LYS A 314 -28.60 10.18 56.98
CA LYS A 314 -27.32 9.83 57.67
C LYS A 314 -26.51 8.58 57.27
N LYS A 315 -27.03 7.53 56.63
CA LYS A 315 -26.20 6.37 56.19
C LYS A 315 -25.68 6.45 54.75
N ILE A 316 -26.46 7.03 53.83
CA ILE A 316 -26.09 7.22 52.42
C ILE A 316 -24.91 8.21 52.24
N PRO A 317 -24.84 9.36 52.96
CA PRO A 317 -23.76 10.34 52.77
C PRO A 317 -22.36 9.84 53.16
N LYS A 318 -22.24 8.94 54.15
CA LYS A 318 -20.95 8.40 54.60
C LYS A 318 -20.37 7.34 53.66
N LYS A 319 -21.22 6.53 53.01
CA LYS A 319 -20.78 5.58 51.99
C LYS A 319 -20.38 6.30 50.70
N LEU A 320 -21.07 7.38 50.34
CA LEU A 320 -20.71 8.25 49.22
C LEU A 320 -19.35 8.90 49.43
N LYS A 321 -19.12 9.57 50.57
CA LYS A 321 -17.82 10.21 50.85
C LYS A 321 -16.64 9.24 50.80
N LYS A 322 -16.78 8.02 51.32
CA LYS A 322 -15.72 7.00 51.24
C LYS A 322 -15.46 6.55 49.80
N LYS A 323 -16.50 6.36 48.99
CA LYS A 323 -16.34 5.98 47.57
C LYS A 323 -15.80 7.15 46.74
N GLU A 324 -16.20 8.38 47.03
CA GLU A 324 -15.65 9.58 46.40
C GLU A 324 -14.16 9.74 46.72
N GLU A 325 -13.75 9.54 47.98
CA GLU A 325 -12.33 9.52 48.38
C GLU A 325 -11.56 8.39 47.66
N GLU A 326 -12.10 7.17 47.61
CA GLU A 326 -11.47 6.06 46.86
C GLU A 326 -11.35 6.33 45.35
N ILE A 327 -12.29 7.06 44.76
CA ILE A 327 -12.25 7.45 43.35
C ILE A 327 -11.22 8.55 43.14
N ILE A 328 -11.16 9.55 44.01
CA ILE A 328 -10.19 10.65 43.95
C ILE A 328 -8.76 10.10 44.11
N ASP A 329 -8.53 9.17 45.04
CA ASP A 329 -7.23 8.53 45.23
C ASP A 329 -6.79 7.75 43.98
N LYS A 330 -7.71 7.00 43.37
CA LYS A 330 -7.46 6.28 42.11
C LYS A 330 -7.26 7.22 40.91
N GLU A 331 -7.95 8.36 40.86
CA GLU A 331 -7.77 9.37 39.81
C GLU A 331 -6.40 10.06 39.94
N ILE A 332 -5.96 10.35 41.16
CA ILE A 332 -4.62 10.85 41.44
C ILE A 332 -3.55 9.81 41.03
N GLU A 333 -3.78 8.52 41.28
CA GLU A 333 -2.89 7.45 40.86
C GLU A 333 -2.78 7.34 39.33
N LEU A 334 -3.90 7.45 38.62
CA LEU A 334 -3.92 7.44 37.15
C LEU A 334 -3.21 8.67 36.56
N LYS A 335 -3.45 9.87 37.11
CA LYS A 335 -2.74 11.09 36.69
C LYS A 335 -1.23 11.01 36.92
N LYS A 336 -0.78 10.33 37.98
CA LYS A 336 0.66 10.07 38.21
C LYS A 336 1.24 9.15 37.14
N LYS A 337 0.51 8.10 36.74
CA LYS A 337 0.93 7.18 35.65
C LYS A 337 0.99 7.89 34.30
N ASP A 338 0.02 8.76 33.98
CA ASP A 338 0.04 9.58 32.76
C ASP A 338 1.26 10.51 32.72
N LEU A 339 1.58 11.17 33.85
CA LEU A 339 2.77 12.03 33.92
C LEU A 339 4.08 11.24 33.75
N GLU A 340 4.14 10.01 34.26
CA GLU A 340 5.30 9.13 34.07
C GLU A 340 5.45 8.69 32.60
N ILE A 341 4.34 8.37 31.92
CA ILE A 341 4.31 8.05 30.49
C ILE A 341 4.78 9.26 29.66
N LYS A 342 4.28 10.47 29.97
CA LYS A 342 4.69 11.70 29.27
C LYS A 342 6.18 11.99 29.43
N LYS A 343 6.75 11.77 30.61
CA LYS A 343 8.21 11.91 30.82
C LYS A 343 9.00 10.89 29.98
N LYS A 344 8.56 9.63 29.92
CA LYS A 344 9.23 8.60 29.10
C LYS A 344 9.11 8.88 27.60
N LYS A 345 8.00 9.47 27.13
CA LYS A 345 7.86 9.92 25.74
C LYS A 345 8.86 11.02 25.39
N LEU A 346 9.02 12.02 26.26
CA LEU A 346 10.02 13.09 26.06
C LEU A 346 11.45 12.55 26.03
N GLU A 347 11.80 11.61 26.92
CA GLU A 347 13.13 10.99 26.93
C GLU A 347 13.38 10.15 25.66
N ILE A 348 12.34 9.53 25.09
CA ILE A 348 12.41 8.82 23.82
C ILE A 348 12.61 9.80 22.65
N GLU A 349 11.90 10.92 22.65
CA GLU A 349 12.02 11.95 21.61
C GLU A 349 13.43 12.58 21.58
N GLU A 350 14.05 12.80 22.75
CA GLU A 350 15.45 13.25 22.82
C GLU A 350 16.42 12.21 22.23
N LYS A 351 16.23 10.91 22.53
CA LYS A 351 17.05 9.83 21.96
C LYS A 351 16.87 9.64 20.46
N GLU A 352 15.67 9.93 19.94
CA GLU A 352 15.35 9.89 18.50
C GLU A 352 16.12 11.00 17.77
N LYS A 353 16.11 12.23 18.30
CA LYS A 353 16.88 13.36 17.75
C LYS A 353 18.40 13.12 17.78
N GLU A 354 18.92 12.55 18.87
CA GLU A 354 20.35 12.17 18.95
C GLU A 354 20.74 11.09 17.94
N LEU A 355 19.81 10.21 17.56
CA LEU A 355 20.01 9.18 16.54
C LEU A 355 19.96 9.77 15.12
N GLU A 356 18.99 10.65 14.84
CA GLU A 356 18.91 11.37 13.56
C GLU A 356 20.17 12.19 13.30
N GLU A 357 20.70 12.91 14.31
CA GLU A 357 21.95 13.66 14.18
C GLU A 357 23.15 12.74 13.83
N LYS A 358 23.21 11.54 14.43
CA LYS A 358 24.26 10.56 14.11
C LYS A 358 24.12 10.00 12.70
N GLU A 359 22.89 9.71 12.27
CA GLU A 359 22.63 9.19 10.93
C GLU A 359 22.98 10.22 9.85
N ILE A 360 22.64 11.50 10.07
CA ILE A 360 23.03 12.59 9.17
C ILE A 360 24.56 12.67 9.07
N LEU A 361 25.27 12.62 10.21
CA LEU A 361 26.72 12.68 10.24
C LEU A 361 27.39 11.49 9.51
N GLU A 362 26.79 10.30 9.58
CA GLU A 362 27.28 9.13 8.85
C GLU A 362 26.98 9.22 7.34
N ARG A 363 25.78 9.67 6.95
CA ARG A 363 25.43 9.93 5.54
C ARG A 363 26.36 10.96 4.90
N GLU A 364 26.74 12.02 5.62
CA GLU A 364 27.71 13.00 5.13
C GLU A 364 29.10 12.39 4.88
N LYS A 365 29.54 11.44 5.72
CA LYS A 365 30.81 10.73 5.51
C LYS A 365 30.75 9.84 4.26
N VAL A 366 29.64 9.11 4.09
CA VAL A 366 29.43 8.24 2.92
C VAL A 366 29.39 9.07 1.62
N LEU A 367 28.73 10.23 1.64
CA LEU A 367 28.69 11.13 0.49
C LEU A 367 30.08 11.63 0.10
N LYS A 368 30.90 12.05 1.07
CA LYS A 368 32.28 12.48 0.81
C LYS A 368 33.13 11.37 0.18
N LEU A 369 32.98 10.14 0.64
CA LEU A 369 33.68 8.98 0.04
C LEU A 369 33.21 8.71 -1.39
N LYS A 370 31.90 8.81 -1.66
CA LYS A 370 31.36 8.65 -3.02
C LYS A 370 31.84 9.74 -3.97
N GLU A 371 31.93 10.99 -3.52
CA GLU A 371 32.48 12.08 -4.32
C GLU A 371 33.95 11.82 -4.68
N GLU A 372 34.77 11.36 -3.73
CA GLU A 372 36.18 11.01 -3.99
C GLU A 372 36.31 9.84 -4.99
N LEU A 373 35.41 8.86 -4.93
CA LEU A 373 35.37 7.75 -5.90
C LEU A 373 35.04 8.23 -7.32
N ILE A 374 34.06 9.12 -7.46
CA ILE A 374 33.68 9.69 -8.76
C ILE A 374 34.84 10.49 -9.35
N GLU A 375 35.60 11.24 -8.54
CA GLU A 375 36.80 11.93 -9.01
C GLU A 375 37.88 10.97 -9.50
N LYS A 376 38.15 9.89 -8.75
CA LYS A 376 39.12 8.87 -9.16
C LYS A 376 38.69 8.14 -10.45
N GLU A 377 37.40 7.83 -10.59
CA GLU A 377 36.86 7.19 -11.80
C GLU A 377 36.97 8.10 -13.04
N LYS A 378 36.71 9.40 -12.88
CA LYS A 378 36.93 10.38 -13.96
C LYS A 378 38.39 10.47 -14.37
N ALA A 379 39.31 10.49 -13.40
CA ALA A 379 40.75 10.50 -13.67
C ALA A 379 41.18 9.22 -14.42
N LEU A 380 40.68 8.06 -14.01
CA LEU A 380 40.97 6.78 -14.67
C LEU A 380 40.44 6.76 -16.12
N SER A 381 39.21 7.22 -16.33
CA SER A 381 38.58 7.33 -17.65
C SER A 381 39.38 8.24 -18.59
N GLN A 382 39.93 9.33 -18.06
CA GLN A 382 40.77 10.25 -18.84
C GLN A 382 42.09 9.58 -19.26
N VAL A 383 42.74 8.83 -18.36
CA VAL A 383 43.94 8.05 -18.66
C VAL A 383 43.67 6.97 -19.72
N GLU A 384 42.53 6.28 -19.64
CA GLU A 384 42.15 5.30 -20.67
C GLU A 384 41.96 5.92 -22.05
N LEU A 385 41.34 7.10 -22.12
CA LEU A 385 41.16 7.83 -23.38
C LEU A 385 42.52 8.23 -23.98
N GLU A 386 43.45 8.73 -23.16
CA GLU A 386 44.80 9.06 -23.61
C GLU A 386 45.57 7.82 -24.14
N LEU A 387 45.43 6.67 -23.47
CA LEU A 387 46.03 5.42 -23.93
C LEU A 387 45.43 4.94 -25.26
N LYS A 388 44.11 5.05 -25.43
CA LYS A 388 43.43 4.73 -26.69
C LYS A 388 43.89 5.65 -27.82
N GLN A 389 44.04 6.96 -27.57
CA GLN A 389 44.57 7.91 -28.55
C GLN A 389 45.99 7.56 -28.97
N LYS A 390 46.90 7.29 -28.03
CA LYS A 390 48.28 6.86 -28.34
C LYS A 390 48.32 5.58 -29.18
N SER A 391 47.43 4.62 -28.89
CA SER A 391 47.32 3.38 -29.68
C SER A 391 46.87 3.64 -31.12
N ILE A 392 45.92 4.57 -31.31
CA ILE A 392 45.45 4.98 -32.64
C ILE A 392 46.57 5.68 -33.42
N GLU A 393 47.29 6.62 -32.80
CA GLU A 393 48.42 7.31 -33.44
C GLU A 393 49.52 6.33 -33.89
N GLN A 394 49.87 5.36 -33.04
CA GLN A 394 50.84 4.32 -33.40
C GLN A 394 50.38 3.47 -34.59
N LYS A 395 49.08 3.14 -34.66
CA LYS A 395 48.52 2.41 -35.82
C LYS A 395 48.55 3.26 -37.09
N GLN A 396 48.23 4.55 -36.99
CA GLN A 396 48.30 5.47 -38.13
C GLN A 396 49.72 5.63 -38.67
N GLN A 397 50.72 5.78 -37.79
CA GLN A 397 52.12 5.85 -38.19
C GLN A 397 52.56 4.59 -38.94
N LYS A 398 52.20 3.40 -38.44
CA LYS A 398 52.50 2.14 -39.12
C LYS A 398 51.88 2.05 -40.51
N ILE A 399 50.62 2.48 -40.66
CA ILE A 399 49.95 2.51 -41.97
C ILE A 399 50.67 3.46 -42.93
N GLN A 400 51.05 4.65 -42.48
CA GLN A 400 51.80 5.61 -43.30
C GLN A 400 53.17 5.07 -43.73
N GLU A 401 53.89 4.39 -42.84
CA GLU A 401 55.16 3.74 -43.19
C GLU A 401 54.97 2.61 -44.21
N GLU A 402 53.90 1.82 -44.09
CA GLU A 402 53.57 0.76 -45.05
C GLU A 402 53.17 1.34 -46.42
N GLU A 403 52.41 2.43 -46.47
CA GLU A 403 52.06 3.10 -47.72
C GLU A 403 53.29 3.72 -48.39
N MET A 404 54.18 4.37 -47.63
CA MET A 404 55.43 4.89 -48.19
C MET A 404 56.27 3.78 -48.82
N LYS A 405 56.38 2.62 -48.16
CA LYS A 405 57.08 1.46 -48.72
C LYS A 405 56.43 0.96 -50.02
N ARG A 406 55.10 0.90 -50.08
CA ARG A 406 54.40 0.51 -51.32
C ARG A 406 54.65 1.49 -52.46
N VAL A 407 54.59 2.79 -52.18
CA VAL A 407 54.86 3.84 -53.17
C VAL A 407 56.31 3.74 -53.66
N GLU A 408 57.28 3.55 -52.76
CA GLU A 408 58.68 3.36 -53.14
C GLU A 408 58.89 2.12 -54.02
N GLU A 409 58.22 1.00 -53.72
CA GLU A 409 58.27 -0.21 -54.53
C GLU A 409 57.64 -0.01 -55.92
N GLU A 410 56.52 0.69 -56.01
CA GLU A 410 55.88 1.04 -57.29
C GLU A 410 56.75 1.98 -58.11
N LEU A 411 57.40 2.97 -57.47
CA LEU A 411 58.30 3.91 -58.13
C LEU A 411 59.54 3.21 -58.68
N LYS A 412 60.11 2.27 -57.92
CA LYS A 412 61.21 1.41 -58.40
C LYS A 412 60.82 0.56 -59.60
N LYS A 413 59.62 -0.05 -59.57
CA LYS A 413 59.10 -0.83 -60.70
C LYS A 413 58.86 0.04 -61.95
N ALA A 414 58.40 1.27 -61.77
CA ALA A 414 58.19 2.22 -62.86
C ALA A 414 59.53 2.66 -63.49
N LEU A 415 60.54 2.96 -62.68
CA LEU A 415 61.88 3.32 -63.15
C LEU A 415 62.56 2.18 -63.91
N GLN A 416 62.44 0.94 -63.44
CA GLN A 416 62.95 -0.24 -64.16
C GLN A 416 62.30 -0.42 -65.53
N LYS A 417 60.98 -0.20 -65.64
CA LYS A 417 60.28 -0.24 -66.93
C LYS A 417 60.69 0.89 -67.87
N GLU A 418 61.02 2.06 -67.34
CA GLU A 418 61.51 3.19 -68.14
C GLU A 418 62.92 2.95 -68.68
N GLU A 419 63.80 2.30 -67.89
CA GLU A 419 65.14 1.88 -68.34
C GLU A 419 65.07 0.80 -69.42
N GLU A 420 64.19 -0.21 -69.26
CA GLU A 420 63.95 -1.25 -70.27
C GLU A 420 63.37 -0.67 -71.59
N SER A 421 62.63 0.45 -71.53
CA SER A 421 62.06 1.10 -72.72
C SER A 421 63.03 2.03 -73.49
N LYS A 422 64.23 2.28 -72.96
CA LYS A 422 65.27 3.13 -73.59
C LYS A 422 66.38 2.31 -74.27
N GLU A 423 66.38 0.99 -74.10
CA GLU A 423 67.35 0.07 -74.73
C GLU A 423 66.82 -0.63 -76.01
N ASP A 424 65.56 -0.38 -76.40
CA ASP A 424 65.00 -0.67 -77.74
C ASP A 424 65.04 0.58 -78.63
#